data_AF-A0A2D9G867-F1
#
_entry.id   AF-A0A2D9G867-F1
#
_cell.length_a   1.000
_cell.length_b   1.000
_cell.length_c   1.000
_cell.angle_alpha   90.00
_cell.angle_beta   90.00
_cell.angle_gamma   90.00
#
_symmetry.space_group_name_H-M   'P 1'
#
loop_
_entity.id
_entity.type
_entity.pdbx_description
1 polymer ?
#
loop_
_entity_poly.entity_id
_entity_poly.type
_entity_poly.pdbx_seq_one_letter_code
_entity_poly.pdbx_strand_id
1 'polypeptide(L)'
;MSLFNGLKIEKIVADGDLDGLIAASILKSYFSNVETIFAHAAEIRNGNLDHIIDSKTAICDLPFHSNCGLYLDHHSTNKPKENELQKFR
;
A
#
# COMPACT_ATOMS: atom_id res chain seq x y z
N MET A 1 -15.07 16.34 6.56
CA MET A 1 -13.62 16.12 6.40
C MET A 1 -13.43 14.90 5.53
N SER A 2 -12.63 14.98 4.46
CA SER A 2 -12.29 13.79 3.65
C SER A 2 -11.52 12.78 4.51
N LEU A 3 -11.75 11.47 4.29
CA LEU A 3 -11.03 10.39 4.97
C LEU A 3 -9.51 10.48 4.75
N PHE A 4 -9.08 11.15 3.69
CA PHE A 4 -7.68 11.23 3.25
C PHE A 4 -7.03 12.61 3.48
N ASN A 5 -7.61 13.45 4.34
CA ASN A 5 -7.12 14.81 4.53
C ASN A 5 -5.70 14.80 5.15
N GLY A 6 -4.71 15.31 4.42
CA GLY A 6 -3.29 15.34 4.85
C GLY A 6 -2.42 14.21 4.29
N LEU A 7 -3.00 13.19 3.67
CA LEU A 7 -2.24 12.14 2.97
C LEU A 7 -1.72 12.65 1.63
N LYS A 8 -0.44 12.37 1.35
CA LYS A 8 0.20 12.61 0.05
C LYS A 8 0.62 11.27 -0.52
N ILE A 9 -0.16 10.75 -1.47
CA ILE A 9 0.17 9.51 -2.17
C ILE A 9 0.68 9.87 -3.56
N GLU A 10 1.84 9.34 -3.92
CA GLU A 10 2.49 9.47 -5.23
C GLU A 10 2.57 8.11 -5.96
N LYS A 11 2.48 7.01 -5.21
CA LYS A 11 2.60 5.64 -5.72
C LYS A 11 1.56 4.71 -5.08
N ILE A 12 1.01 3.78 -5.86
CA ILE A 12 0.18 2.67 -5.40
C ILE A 12 0.89 1.37 -5.80
N VAL A 13 1.15 0.50 -4.82
CA VAL A 13 1.61 -0.88 -5.05
C VAL A 13 0.45 -1.80 -4.69
N ALA A 14 -0.02 -2.61 -5.64
CA ALA A 14 -1.21 -3.46 -5.47
C ALA A 14 -0.97 -4.89 -5.93
N ASP A 15 -1.73 -5.86 -5.42
CA ASP A 15 -1.73 -7.21 -6.00
C ASP A 15 -2.25 -7.17 -7.45
N GLY A 16 -1.73 -8.06 -8.28
CA GLY A 16 -2.04 -8.14 -9.71
C GLY A 16 -3.38 -8.81 -10.04
N ASP A 17 -4.18 -9.14 -9.04
CA ASP A 17 -5.49 -9.76 -9.23
C ASP A 17 -6.63 -8.72 -9.33
N LEU A 18 -7.88 -9.18 -9.30
CA LEU A 18 -9.04 -8.29 -9.42
C LEU A 18 -9.21 -7.38 -8.20
N ASP A 19 -8.92 -7.84 -6.99
CA ASP A 19 -9.10 -7.01 -5.79
C ASP A 19 -8.06 -5.88 -5.77
N GLY A 20 -6.78 -6.23 -5.97
CA GLY A 20 -5.71 -5.24 -6.08
C GLY A 20 -5.94 -4.23 -7.20
N LEU A 21 -6.41 -4.66 -8.38
CA LEU A 21 -6.78 -3.76 -9.50
C LEU A 21 -7.88 -2.77 -9.12
N ILE A 22 -8.96 -3.25 -8.49
CA ILE A 22 -10.10 -2.40 -8.11
C ILE A 22 -9.69 -1.43 -7.00
N ALA A 23 -8.96 -1.89 -5.99
CA ALA A 23 -8.44 -1.04 -4.92
C ALA A 23 -7.55 0.09 -5.47
N ALA A 24 -6.61 -0.23 -6.36
CA ALA A 24 -5.77 0.76 -7.01
C ALA A 24 -6.57 1.75 -7.86
N SER A 25 -7.60 1.27 -8.58
CA SER A 25 -8.48 2.12 -9.40
C SER A 25 -9.29 3.11 -8.56
N ILE A 26 -9.82 2.67 -7.41
CA ILE A 26 -10.54 3.53 -6.47
C ILE A 26 -9.59 4.60 -5.93
N LEU A 27 -8.39 4.23 -5.48
CA LEU A 27 -7.41 5.21 -4.99
C LEU A 27 -7.00 6.21 -6.08
N LYS A 28 -6.80 5.77 -7.31
CA LYS A 28 -6.44 6.64 -8.45
C LYS A 28 -7.55 7.63 -8.82
N SER A 29 -8.81 7.30 -8.54
CA SER A 29 -9.93 8.25 -8.69
C SER A 29 -9.84 9.44 -7.73
N TYR A 30 -9.15 9.27 -6.59
CA TYR A 30 -8.94 10.31 -5.58
C TYR A 30 -7.58 10.99 -5.73
N PHE A 31 -6.51 10.22 -5.97
CA PHE A 31 -5.14 10.71 -6.18
C PHE A 31 -4.80 10.71 -7.68
N SER A 32 -5.14 11.78 -8.38
CA SER A 32 -5.26 11.81 -9.85
C SER A 32 -3.96 11.77 -10.68
N ASN A 33 -2.77 11.63 -10.08
CA ASN A 33 -1.49 11.54 -10.82
C ASN A 33 -0.50 10.53 -10.19
N VAL A 34 -1.03 9.45 -9.61
CA VAL A 34 -0.19 8.42 -8.96
C VAL A 34 0.30 7.36 -9.92
N GLU A 35 1.55 6.94 -9.73
CA GLU A 35 2.12 5.75 -10.33
C GLU A 35 1.44 4.50 -9.75
N THR A 36 1.22 3.47 -10.57
CA THR A 36 0.62 2.21 -10.12
C THR A 36 1.52 1.05 -10.52
N ILE A 37 1.90 0.23 -9.55
CA ILE A 37 2.76 -0.93 -9.71
C ILE A 37 2.00 -2.15 -9.22
N PHE A 38 1.83 -3.14 -10.10
CA PHE A 38 1.31 -4.44 -9.70
C PHE A 38 2.46 -5.33 -9.26
N ALA A 39 2.29 -5.99 -8.13
CA ALA A 39 3.32 -6.81 -7.51
C ALA A 39 2.72 -8.09 -6.94
N HIS A 40 3.58 -9.01 -6.52
CA HIS A 40 3.19 -10.18 -5.76
C HIS A 40 3.58 -10.04 -4.29
N ALA A 41 2.78 -10.66 -3.41
CA ALA A 41 3.02 -10.66 -1.98
C ALA A 41 4.41 -11.20 -1.57
N ALA A 42 5.01 -12.10 -2.38
CA ALA A 42 6.38 -12.57 -2.16
C ALA A 42 7.43 -11.47 -2.34
N GLU A 43 7.22 -10.51 -3.25
CA GLU A 43 8.16 -9.43 -3.52
C GLU A 43 8.22 -8.43 -2.37
N ILE A 44 7.09 -8.17 -1.70
CA ILE A 44 7.04 -7.38 -0.47
C ILE A 44 7.76 -8.13 0.67
N ARG A 45 7.41 -9.40 0.89
CA ARG A 45 7.97 -10.19 2.00
C ARG A 45 9.49 -10.40 1.91
N ASN A 46 10.01 -10.52 0.70
CA ASN A 46 11.45 -10.73 0.46
C ASN A 46 12.26 -9.42 0.44
N GLY A 47 11.60 -8.27 0.58
CA GLY A 47 12.25 -6.96 0.57
C GLY A 47 12.63 -6.45 -0.82
N ASN A 48 12.10 -7.06 -1.88
CA ASN A 48 12.45 -6.69 -3.26
C ASN A 48 12.00 -5.25 -3.59
N LEU A 49 10.93 -4.79 -2.94
CA LEU A 49 10.32 -3.48 -3.18
C LEU A 49 10.69 -2.41 -2.14
N ASP A 50 11.55 -2.72 -1.16
CA ASP A 50 11.90 -1.80 -0.07
C ASP A 50 12.45 -0.46 -0.59
N HIS A 51 13.16 -0.50 -1.72
CA HIS A 51 13.77 0.68 -2.35
C HIS A 51 12.76 1.63 -3.01
N ILE A 52 11.53 1.18 -3.27
CA ILE A 52 10.47 2.02 -3.85
C ILE A 52 9.34 2.34 -2.87
N ILE A 53 9.25 1.68 -1.71
CA ILE A 53 8.18 1.88 -0.74
C ILE A 53 8.59 2.94 0.28
N ASP A 54 7.81 4.02 0.32
CA ASP A 54 8.00 5.15 1.23
C ASP A 54 6.67 5.70 1.77
N SER A 55 6.77 6.76 2.59
CA SER A 55 5.61 7.40 3.24
C SER A 55 4.57 7.98 2.27
N LYS A 56 4.85 7.98 0.96
CA LYS A 56 3.91 8.41 -0.10
C LYS A 56 3.42 7.24 -0.95
N THR A 57 3.67 6.02 -0.51
CA THR A 57 3.25 4.80 -1.16
C THR A 57 2.03 4.24 -0.47
N ALA A 58 0.95 3.99 -1.21
CA ALA A 58 -0.17 3.19 -0.77
C ALA A 58 0.06 1.73 -1.15
N ILE A 59 -0.14 0.81 -0.20
CA ILE A 59 -0.09 -0.63 -0.43
C ILE A 59 -1.51 -1.19 -0.36
N CYS A 60 -1.94 -1.90 -1.40
CA CYS A 60 -3.27 -2.47 -1.53
C CYS A 60 -3.20 -3.99 -1.73
N ASP A 61 -3.97 -4.73 -0.93
CA ASP A 61 -4.11 -6.18 -1.01
C ASP A 61 -2.76 -6.96 -1.00
N LEU A 62 -1.81 -6.43 -0.23
CA LEU A 62 -0.46 -6.96 -0.15
C LEU A 62 0.01 -7.00 1.31
N PRO A 63 1.11 -7.71 1.61
CA PRO A 63 1.69 -7.71 2.95
C PRO A 63 2.04 -6.31 3.42
N PHE A 64 1.90 -6.07 4.73
CA PHE A 64 2.26 -4.79 5.32
C PHE A 64 3.75 -4.46 5.13
N HIS A 65 4.03 -3.17 4.90
CA HIS A 65 5.39 -2.63 4.91
C HIS A 65 5.43 -1.32 5.70
N SER A 66 6.24 -1.28 6.76
CA SER A 66 6.24 -0.17 7.74
C SER A 66 6.57 1.21 7.20
N ASN A 67 7.25 1.31 6.06
CA ASN A 67 7.56 2.60 5.45
C ASN A 67 6.42 3.18 4.61
N CYS A 68 5.34 2.43 4.33
CA CYS A 68 4.25 2.95 3.48
C CYS A 68 3.48 4.10 4.16
N GLY A 69 2.75 4.89 3.37
CA GLY A 69 1.89 5.98 3.89
C GLY A 69 0.43 5.57 4.08
N LEU A 70 -0.02 4.55 3.36
CA LEU A 70 -1.38 4.02 3.44
C LEU A 70 -1.34 2.51 3.22
N TYR A 71 -2.05 1.77 4.07
CA TYR A 71 -2.14 0.33 3.99
C TYR A 71 -3.61 -0.12 3.98
N LEU A 72 -4.00 -0.85 2.94
CA LEU A 72 -5.36 -1.35 2.73
C LEU A 72 -5.28 -2.84 2.36
N ASP A 73 -5.71 -3.71 3.25
CA ASP A 73 -5.64 -5.16 3.03
C ASP A 73 -6.69 -5.88 3.91
N HIS A 74 -7.17 -7.02 3.45
CA HIS A 74 -8.17 -7.83 4.15
C HIS A 74 -7.65 -9.22 4.57
N HIS A 75 -6.42 -9.58 4.20
CA HIS A 75 -5.79 -10.85 4.48
C HIS A 75 -5.26 -10.91 5.91
N SER A 76 -5.73 -11.88 6.69
CA SER A 76 -5.28 -12.02 8.08
C SER A 76 -3.78 -12.32 8.21
N THR A 77 -3.17 -12.92 7.18
CA THR A 77 -1.74 -13.24 7.10
C THR A 77 -0.84 -12.06 6.74
N ASN A 78 -1.41 -10.97 6.21
CA ASN A 78 -0.68 -9.78 5.80
C ASN A 78 -0.61 -8.70 6.89
N LYS A 79 -1.35 -8.90 8.00
CA LYS A 79 -1.44 -7.95 9.10
C LYS A 79 -0.06 -7.57 9.66
N PRO A 80 0.16 -6.27 9.96
CA PRO A 80 1.38 -5.84 10.64
C PRO A 80 1.48 -6.48 12.02
N LYS A 81 2.71 -6.76 12.44
CA LYS A 81 3.01 -7.13 13.83
C LYS A 81 2.89 -5.89 14.73
N GLU A 82 2.67 -6.10 16.03
CA GLU A 82 2.54 -4.99 17.00
C GLU A 82 3.73 -4.03 16.99
N ASN A 83 4.95 -4.54 16.86
CA ASN A 83 6.17 -3.74 16.80
C ASN A 83 6.28 -2.90 15.52
N GLU A 84 5.65 -3.34 14.43
CA GLU A 84 5.59 -2.59 13.17
C GLU A 84 4.55 -1.48 13.24
N LEU A 85 3.38 -1.77 13.83
CA LEU A 85 2.34 -0.76 14.10
C LEU A 85 2.82 0.37 14.99
N GLN A 86 3.65 0.08 16.01
CA GLN A 86 4.22 1.12 16.88
C GLN A 86 5.12 2.11 16.13
N LYS A 87 5.70 1.69 15.00
CA LYS A 87 6.57 2.52 14.15
C LYS A 87 5.79 3.22 13.04
N PHE A 88 4.61 2.70 12.70
CA PHE A 88 3.70 3.26 11.70
C PHE A 88 3.04 4.52 12.25
N ARG A 89 3.21 5.66 11.58
CA ARG A 89 2.72 6.97 12.01
C ARG A 89 2.04 7.72 10.88
#